data_AF-A0A822Y8E0-F1
#
_entry.id   AF-A0A822Y8E0-F1
#
_cell.length_a   1.000
_cell.length_b   1.000
_cell.length_c   1.000
_cell.angle_alpha   90.00
_cell.angle_beta   90.00
_cell.angle_gamma   90.00
#
_symmetry.space_group_name_H-M   'P 1'
#
loop_
_entity.id
_entity.type
_entity.pdbx_description
1 polymer ?
#
loop_
_entity_poly.entity_id
_entity_poly.type
_entity_poly.pdbx_seq_one_letter_code
_entity_poly.pdbx_strand_id
1 'polypeptide(L)'
;MDWGNVTTEDLIDALREVDWSSPPRPLAEFFSKFTFPRSHAKWNSRLKCNLYYYRTNYFIMIIFILGMGFLRRPLAIVASLVTALNIAFLNDSFAVTFNEKVTRTVRQFSPHLAAKMRPPMVPVIRGRPSPRKAIHICGKPRWMFVLIFSAVSCILWITSCGLLTVLWAFAIGLLATILHASFRTPNLKARLNTFREEFRAVWRNYSEL
;
A
#
# COMPACT_ATOMS: atom_id res chain seq x y z
N MET A 1 -7.64 31.24 -5.31
CA MET A 1 -6.85 31.02 -4.07
C MET A 1 -5.46 31.63 -4.01
N ASP A 2 -5.22 32.46 -3.00
CA ASP A 2 -3.89 32.71 -2.45
C ASP A 2 -3.51 31.58 -1.48
N TRP A 3 -2.79 30.58 -1.98
CA TRP A 3 -2.31 29.44 -1.18
C TRP A 3 -1.44 29.83 0.03
N GLY A 4 -1.09 31.11 0.19
CA GLY A 4 -0.45 31.64 1.39
C GLY A 4 -1.38 31.66 2.61
N ASN A 5 -2.69 31.85 2.42
CA ASN A 5 -3.67 31.96 3.50
C ASN A 5 -4.32 30.63 3.87
N VAL A 6 -4.22 29.61 3.00
CA VAL A 6 -4.74 28.26 3.25
C VAL A 6 -3.97 27.64 4.41
N THR A 7 -4.64 27.21 5.47
CA THR A 7 -3.96 26.54 6.58
C THR A 7 -3.56 25.11 6.20
N THR A 8 -2.72 24.47 7.00
CA THR A 8 -2.38 23.06 6.78
C THR A 8 -3.56 22.13 7.02
N GLU A 9 -4.46 22.51 7.93
CA GLU A 9 -5.68 21.76 8.26
C GLU A 9 -6.64 21.77 7.08
N ASP A 10 -6.91 22.95 6.51
CA ASP A 10 -7.74 23.09 5.30
C ASP A 10 -7.23 22.24 4.14
N LEU A 11 -5.89 22.17 3.97
CA LEU A 11 -5.28 21.35 2.93
C LEU A 11 -5.49 19.85 3.18
N ILE A 12 -5.37 19.41 4.44
CA ILE A 12 -5.56 18.00 4.81
C ILE A 12 -7.01 17.59 4.59
N ASP A 13 -7.95 18.43 5.00
CA ASP A 13 -9.38 18.15 4.82
C ASP A 13 -9.76 18.15 3.33
N ALA A 14 -9.24 19.10 2.55
CA ALA A 14 -9.41 19.09 1.10
C ALA A 14 -8.81 17.83 0.44
N LEU A 15 -7.68 17.31 0.93
CA LEU A 15 -7.08 16.06 0.42
C LEU A 15 -7.88 14.81 0.81
N ARG A 16 -8.64 14.84 1.91
CA ARG A 16 -9.51 13.74 2.35
C ARG A 16 -10.79 13.66 1.52
N GLU A 17 -11.38 14.81 1.21
CA GLU A 17 -12.62 14.90 0.42
C GLU A 17 -12.42 14.65 -1.07
N VAL A 18 -11.16 14.67 -1.51
CA VAL A 18 -10.81 14.60 -2.91
C VAL A 18 -10.98 13.19 -3.49
N ASP A 19 -11.65 13.11 -4.65
CA ASP A 19 -11.74 11.89 -5.43
C ASP A 19 -10.38 11.49 -6.05
N TRP A 20 -9.93 10.28 -5.73
CA TRP A 20 -8.68 9.69 -6.19
C TRP A 20 -8.77 8.99 -7.55
N SER A 21 -9.96 8.90 -8.13
CA SER A 21 -10.22 8.31 -9.45
C SER A 21 -9.78 9.21 -10.62
N SER A 22 -9.41 10.47 -10.34
CA SER A 22 -8.98 11.42 -11.37
C SER A 22 -7.66 10.97 -12.03
N PRO A 23 -7.57 11.01 -13.38
CA PRO A 23 -6.36 10.60 -14.09
C PRO A 23 -5.18 11.51 -13.75
N PRO A 24 -3.93 10.99 -13.79
CA PRO A 24 -2.74 11.79 -13.55
C PRO A 24 -2.61 12.90 -14.58
N ARG A 25 -2.04 14.03 -14.17
CA ARG A 25 -1.76 15.17 -15.04
C ARG A 25 -0.67 14.79 -16.06
N PRO A 26 -0.66 15.39 -17.27
CA PRO A 26 0.34 15.09 -18.29
C PRO A 26 1.77 15.27 -17.77
N LEU A 27 2.66 14.32 -18.08
CA LEU A 27 4.05 14.33 -17.61
C LEU A 27 4.84 15.55 -18.12
N ALA A 28 4.55 16.01 -19.34
CA ALA A 28 5.13 17.24 -19.87
C ALA A 28 4.76 18.46 -19.01
N GLU A 29 3.52 18.50 -18.47
CA GLU A 29 3.10 19.55 -17.54
C GLU A 29 3.83 19.41 -16.20
N PHE A 30 3.95 18.18 -15.70
CA PHE A 30 4.59 17.83 -14.44
C PHE A 30 6.06 18.28 -14.38
N PHE A 31 6.84 18.03 -15.44
CA PHE A 31 8.28 18.34 -15.49
C PHE A 31 8.66 19.63 -16.23
N SER A 32 7.70 20.48 -16.61
CA SER A 32 7.98 21.61 -17.52
C SER A 32 8.88 22.74 -16.98
N LYS A 33 8.67 23.23 -15.75
CA LYS A 33 9.36 24.44 -15.25
C LYS A 33 9.65 24.38 -13.74
N PHE A 34 10.93 24.42 -13.39
CA PHE A 34 11.43 24.49 -12.02
C PHE A 34 12.16 25.80 -11.76
N THR A 35 11.93 26.42 -10.61
CA THR A 35 12.62 27.64 -10.17
C THR A 35 12.81 27.64 -8.67
N PHE A 36 13.91 28.24 -8.19
CA PHE A 36 14.13 28.41 -6.77
C PHE A 36 13.13 29.43 -6.18
N PRO A 37 12.47 29.13 -5.04
CA PRO A 37 11.55 30.07 -4.41
C PRO A 37 12.32 31.26 -3.82
N ARG A 38 11.86 32.48 -4.08
CA ARG A 38 12.52 33.72 -3.62
C ARG A 38 12.22 34.09 -2.17
N SER A 39 11.22 33.49 -1.55
CA SER A 39 10.85 33.73 -0.14
C SER A 39 10.13 32.53 0.46
N HIS A 40 10.16 32.42 1.80
CA HIS A 40 9.49 31.34 2.54
C HIS A 40 7.98 31.32 2.28
N ALA A 41 7.32 32.50 2.26
CA ALA A 41 5.89 32.60 1.96
C ALA A 41 5.55 32.08 0.56
N LYS A 42 6.38 32.39 -0.45
CA LYS A 42 6.21 31.87 -1.81
C LYS A 42 6.49 30.38 -1.89
N TRP A 43 7.48 29.87 -1.16
CA TRP A 43 7.76 28.44 -1.08
C TRP A 43 6.56 27.66 -0.49
N ASN A 44 6.03 28.11 0.64
CA ASN A 44 4.89 27.47 1.30
C ASN A 44 3.65 27.43 0.38
N SER A 45 3.35 28.55 -0.27
CA SER A 45 2.27 28.65 -1.26
C SER A 45 2.46 27.69 -2.44
N ARG A 46 3.69 27.57 -2.96
CA ARG A 46 4.03 26.62 -4.05
C ARG A 46 3.84 25.18 -3.64
N LEU A 47 4.35 24.82 -2.45
CA LEU A 47 4.29 23.46 -1.93
C LEU A 47 2.83 23.00 -1.80
N LYS A 48 1.97 23.80 -1.16
CA LYS A 48 0.53 23.51 -1.01
C LYS A 48 -0.18 23.37 -2.36
N CYS A 49 -0.01 24.35 -3.24
CA CYS A 49 -0.62 24.36 -4.57
C CYS A 49 -0.22 23.13 -5.41
N ASN A 50 1.08 22.84 -5.47
CA ASN A 50 1.59 21.74 -6.27
C ASN A 50 1.17 20.38 -5.69
N LEU A 51 1.21 20.20 -4.36
CA LEU A 51 0.77 18.96 -3.69
C LEU A 51 -0.69 18.65 -4.00
N TYR A 52 -1.58 19.65 -3.91
CA TYR A 52 -2.99 19.46 -4.22
C TYR A 52 -3.22 19.17 -5.71
N TYR A 53 -2.58 19.93 -6.61
CA TYR A 53 -2.82 19.83 -8.05
C TYR A 53 -2.23 18.57 -8.71
N TYR A 54 -1.05 18.12 -8.27
CA TYR A 54 -0.33 16.95 -8.82
C TYR A 54 -0.38 15.72 -7.90
N ARG A 55 -1.32 15.66 -6.95
CA ARG A 55 -1.49 14.56 -5.98
C ARG A 55 -1.31 13.16 -6.56
N THR A 56 -2.01 12.85 -7.66
CA THR A 56 -1.98 11.54 -8.31
C THR A 56 -0.60 11.25 -8.92
N ASN A 57 0.04 12.26 -9.51
CA ASN A 57 1.40 12.14 -10.07
C ASN A 57 2.43 11.85 -8.97
N TYR A 58 2.32 12.52 -7.82
CA TYR A 58 3.19 12.28 -6.67
C TYR A 58 2.99 10.89 -6.08
N PHE A 59 1.74 10.43 -5.98
CA PHE A 59 1.44 9.07 -5.54
C PHE A 59 2.07 8.02 -6.47
N ILE A 60 1.89 8.18 -7.79
CA ILE A 60 2.52 7.31 -8.79
C ILE A 60 4.04 7.36 -8.69
N MET A 61 4.63 8.54 -8.50
CA MET A 61 6.08 8.69 -8.37
C MET A 61 6.62 7.98 -7.12
N ILE A 62 5.94 8.07 -5.98
CA ILE A 62 6.30 7.34 -4.76
C ILE A 62 6.22 5.83 -5.01
N ILE A 63 5.12 5.33 -5.57
CA ILE A 63 4.97 3.90 -5.89
C ILE A 63 6.06 3.43 -6.85
N PHE A 64 6.38 4.23 -7.86
CA PHE A 64 7.42 3.91 -8.83
C PHE A 64 8.80 3.81 -8.15
N ILE A 65 9.18 4.78 -7.32
CA ILE A 65 10.45 4.75 -6.57
C ILE A 65 10.50 3.57 -5.61
N LEU A 66 9.40 3.28 -4.91
CA LEU A 66 9.27 2.09 -4.06
C LEU A 66 9.44 0.81 -4.87
N GLY A 67 8.73 0.66 -5.99
CA GLY A 67 8.81 -0.49 -6.87
C GLY A 67 10.23 -0.71 -7.41
N MET A 68 10.91 0.35 -7.83
CA MET A 68 12.31 0.30 -8.25
C MET A 68 13.25 -0.09 -7.09
N GLY A 69 12.95 0.35 -5.87
CA GLY A 69 13.67 -0.06 -4.65
C GLY A 69 13.58 -1.57 -4.40
N PHE A 70 12.38 -2.14 -4.57
CA PHE A 70 12.16 -3.59 -4.49
C PHE A 70 12.83 -4.37 -5.63
N LEU A 71 12.72 -3.90 -6.87
CA LEU A 71 13.31 -4.56 -8.04
C LEU A 71 14.83 -4.68 -7.97
N ARG A 72 15.51 -3.72 -7.31
CA ARG A 72 16.97 -3.76 -7.10
C ARG A 72 17.41 -4.84 -6.10
N ARG A 73 16.50 -5.40 -5.30
CA ARG A 73 16.81 -6.40 -4.26
C ARG A 73 15.89 -7.61 -4.43
N PRO A 74 16.24 -8.59 -5.27
CA PRO A 74 15.37 -9.76 -5.52
C PRO A 74 15.05 -10.55 -4.25
N LEU A 75 15.96 -10.56 -3.26
CA LEU A 75 15.73 -11.17 -1.95
C LEU A 75 14.60 -10.50 -1.17
N ALA A 76 14.41 -9.18 -1.31
CA ALA A 76 13.30 -8.47 -0.67
C ALA A 76 11.94 -8.83 -1.29
N ILE A 77 11.92 -9.14 -2.60
CA ILE A 77 10.72 -9.64 -3.28
C ILE A 77 10.35 -11.01 -2.72
N VAL A 78 11.32 -11.93 -2.61
CA VAL A 78 11.09 -13.25 -2.00
C VAL A 78 10.63 -13.11 -0.55
N ALA A 79 11.26 -12.25 0.24
CA ALA A 79 10.85 -11.96 1.61
C ALA A 79 9.39 -11.49 1.67
N SER A 80 9.00 -10.54 0.81
CA SER A 80 7.63 -10.01 0.75
C SER A 80 6.60 -11.07 0.34
N LEU A 81 6.92 -11.96 -0.59
CA LEU A 81 6.05 -13.08 -1.00
C LEU A 81 5.87 -14.09 0.14
N VAL A 82 6.95 -14.41 0.85
CA VAL A 82 6.91 -15.30 2.02
C VAL A 82 6.10 -14.66 3.15
N THR A 83 6.23 -13.35 3.37
CA THR A 83 5.38 -12.60 4.33
C THR A 83 3.92 -12.62 3.91
N ALA A 84 3.61 -12.36 2.64
CA ALA A 84 2.23 -12.37 2.12
C ALA A 84 1.59 -13.76 2.24
N LEU A 85 2.35 -14.82 1.95
CA LEU A 85 1.92 -16.20 2.14
C LEU A 85 1.69 -16.52 3.63
N ASN A 86 2.53 -16.01 4.52
CA ASN A 86 2.34 -16.15 5.97
C ASN A 86 1.03 -15.49 6.44
N ILE A 87 0.74 -14.28 5.95
CA ILE A 87 -0.51 -13.58 6.22
C ILE A 87 -1.70 -14.37 5.65
N ALA A 88 -1.58 -14.93 4.44
CA ALA A 88 -2.62 -15.77 3.86
C ALA A 88 -2.91 -17.02 4.73
N PHE A 89 -1.89 -17.62 5.36
CA PHE A 89 -2.11 -18.74 6.30
C PHE A 89 -2.83 -18.35 7.60
N LEU A 90 -2.85 -17.07 7.97
CA LEU A 90 -3.70 -16.58 9.06
C LEU A 90 -5.18 -16.50 8.65
N ASN A 91 -5.49 -16.52 7.35
CA ASN A 91 -6.85 -16.60 6.84
C ASN A 91 -7.34 -18.04 6.84
N ASP A 92 -8.40 -18.31 7.61
CA ASP A 92 -8.96 -19.66 7.78
C ASP A 92 -9.42 -20.29 6.45
N SER A 93 -10.02 -19.51 5.56
CA SER A 93 -10.50 -20.01 4.26
C SER A 93 -9.35 -20.43 3.35
N PHE A 94 -8.28 -19.64 3.34
CA PHE A 94 -7.08 -19.96 2.57
C PHE A 94 -6.38 -21.20 3.13
N ALA A 95 -6.18 -21.28 4.44
CA ALA A 95 -5.49 -22.40 5.09
C ALA A 95 -6.20 -23.75 4.85
N VAL A 96 -7.53 -23.78 4.94
CA VAL A 96 -8.32 -25.00 4.67
C VAL A 96 -8.23 -25.40 3.20
N THR A 97 -8.44 -24.46 2.29
CA THR A 97 -8.38 -24.72 0.83
C THR A 97 -6.99 -25.22 0.41
N PHE A 98 -5.93 -24.61 0.96
CA PHE A 98 -4.55 -25.03 0.72
C PHE A 98 -4.31 -26.46 1.21
N ASN A 99 -4.71 -26.78 2.44
CA ASN A 99 -4.57 -28.12 2.99
C ASN A 99 -5.29 -29.18 2.16
N GLU A 100 -6.51 -28.90 1.71
CA GLU A 100 -7.28 -29.82 0.85
C GLU A 100 -6.59 -30.05 -0.49
N LYS A 101 -6.12 -28.99 -1.16
CA LYS A 101 -5.40 -29.10 -2.43
C LYS A 101 -4.12 -29.93 -2.27
N VAL A 102 -3.29 -29.61 -1.27
CA VAL A 102 -2.06 -30.35 -0.99
C VAL A 102 -2.35 -31.81 -0.70
N THR A 103 -3.33 -32.10 0.15
CA THR A 103 -3.69 -33.49 0.49
C THR A 103 -4.20 -34.26 -0.75
N ARG A 104 -4.98 -33.62 -1.62
CA ARG A 104 -5.44 -34.23 -2.89
C ARG A 104 -4.27 -34.53 -3.82
N THR A 105 -3.35 -33.59 -4.00
CA THR A 105 -2.16 -33.79 -4.82
C THR A 105 -1.27 -34.90 -4.26
N VAL A 106 -0.98 -34.87 -2.95
CA VAL A 106 -0.18 -35.93 -2.30
C VAL A 106 -0.85 -37.29 -2.45
N ARG A 107 -2.18 -37.36 -2.38
CA ARG A 107 -2.92 -38.62 -2.59
C ARG A 107 -2.72 -39.21 -3.99
N GLN A 108 -2.50 -38.37 -5.01
CA GLN A 108 -2.22 -38.84 -6.38
C GLN A 108 -0.83 -39.47 -6.48
N PHE A 109 0.16 -38.96 -5.75
CA PHE A 109 1.53 -39.48 -5.77
C PHE A 109 1.79 -40.61 -4.76
N SER A 110 1.25 -40.48 -3.54
CA SER A 110 1.42 -41.45 -2.46
C SER A 110 0.22 -41.46 -1.51
N PRO A 111 -0.67 -42.47 -1.62
CA PRO A 111 -1.85 -42.56 -0.76
C PRO A 111 -1.48 -42.77 0.71
N HIS A 112 -0.36 -43.43 1.00
CA HIS A 112 0.12 -43.66 2.36
C HIS A 112 0.56 -42.35 3.06
N LEU A 113 1.24 -41.45 2.34
CA LEU A 113 1.60 -40.13 2.87
C LEU A 113 0.35 -39.26 3.12
N ALA A 114 -0.63 -39.31 2.21
CA ALA A 114 -1.89 -38.58 2.39
C ALA A 114 -2.68 -39.07 3.61
N ALA A 115 -2.63 -40.38 3.92
CA ALA A 115 -3.24 -40.91 5.13
C ALA A 115 -2.61 -40.34 6.41
N LYS A 116 -1.28 -40.16 6.42
CA LYS A 116 -0.54 -39.58 7.55
C LYS A 116 -0.78 -38.07 7.73
N MET A 117 -1.21 -37.37 6.68
CA MET A 117 -1.55 -35.93 6.72
C MET A 117 -2.98 -35.64 7.22
N ARG A 118 -3.80 -36.66 7.48
CA ARG A 118 -5.16 -36.44 7.99
C ARG A 118 -5.10 -35.88 9.42
N PRO A 119 -5.92 -34.85 9.74
CA PRO A 119 -6.03 -34.37 11.10
C PRO A 119 -6.57 -35.48 12.02
N PRO A 120 -6.15 -35.51 13.30
CA PRO A 120 -6.65 -36.50 14.25
C PRO A 120 -8.17 -36.42 14.34
N MET A 121 -8.85 -37.55 14.12
CA MET A 121 -10.31 -37.63 14.22
C MET A 121 -10.70 -37.48 15.68
N VAL A 122 -11.32 -36.35 16.01
CA VAL A 122 -12.05 -36.19 17.27
C VAL A 122 -13.43 -36.80 17.06
N PRO A 123 -13.83 -37.82 17.84
CA PRO A 123 -15.15 -38.41 17.70
C PRO A 123 -16.22 -37.35 17.97
N VAL A 124 -17.17 -37.21 17.04
CA VAL A 124 -18.30 -36.28 17.19
C VAL A 124 -19.25 -36.89 18.21
N ILE A 125 -19.24 -36.38 19.43
CA ILE A 125 -20.20 -36.74 20.47
C ILE A 125 -21.48 -35.91 20.23
N ARG A 126 -22.57 -36.58 19.86
CA ARG A 126 -23.89 -35.97 19.63
C ARG A 126 -24.32 -35.20 20.88
N GLY A 127 -24.61 -33.91 20.75
CA GLY A 127 -25.09 -33.04 21.83
C GLY A 127 -24.04 -32.17 22.53
N ARG A 128 -22.74 -32.34 22.24
CA ARG A 128 -21.68 -31.45 22.77
C ARG A 128 -21.33 -30.36 21.75
N PRO A 129 -21.29 -29.07 22.12
CA PRO A 129 -20.76 -28.04 21.24
C PRO A 129 -19.32 -28.40 20.86
N SER A 130 -19.04 -28.50 19.56
CA SER A 130 -17.70 -28.82 19.09
C SER A 130 -16.74 -27.70 19.50
N PRO A 131 -15.58 -28.00 20.11
CA PRO A 131 -14.55 -26.97 20.31
C PRO A 131 -14.19 -26.35 18.95
N ARG A 132 -13.81 -25.05 18.93
CA ARG A 132 -13.37 -24.34 17.72
C ARG A 132 -12.48 -25.27 16.90
N LYS A 133 -12.91 -25.57 15.67
CA LYS A 133 -12.22 -26.52 14.79
C LYS A 133 -10.77 -26.06 14.59
N ALA A 134 -9.84 -26.77 15.22
CA ALA A 134 -8.42 -26.46 15.06
C ALA A 134 -8.03 -26.70 13.61
N ILE A 135 -7.56 -25.65 12.93
CA ILE A 135 -7.16 -25.73 11.52
C ILE A 135 -5.78 -26.37 11.44
N HIS A 136 -5.72 -27.48 10.70
CA HIS A 136 -4.51 -28.23 10.45
C HIS A 136 -4.10 -28.06 8.99
N ILE A 137 -2.80 -27.88 8.79
CA ILE A 137 -2.17 -27.84 7.47
C ILE A 137 -1.26 -29.08 7.42
N CYS A 138 -1.46 -29.95 6.44
CA CYS A 138 -0.71 -31.21 6.26
C CYS A 138 -0.61 -32.06 7.54
N GLY A 139 -1.66 -32.11 8.36
CA GLY A 139 -1.70 -32.88 9.61
C GLY A 139 -1.01 -32.23 10.82
N LYS A 140 -0.48 -31.01 10.69
CA LYS A 140 0.15 -30.24 11.77
C LYS A 140 -0.65 -28.96 12.07
N PRO A 141 -0.59 -28.41 13.29
CA PRO A 141 -1.34 -27.20 13.63
C PRO A 141 -0.84 -26.00 12.83
N ARG A 142 -1.75 -25.13 12.40
CA ARG A 142 -1.44 -23.92 11.59
C ARG A 142 -0.30 -23.07 12.14
N TRP A 143 -0.22 -22.95 13.46
CA TRP A 143 0.75 -22.11 14.16
C TRP A 143 2.19 -22.52 13.84
N MET A 144 2.44 -23.82 13.62
CA MET A 144 3.77 -24.32 13.28
C MET A 144 4.22 -23.78 11.91
N PHE A 145 3.34 -23.78 10.91
CA PHE A 145 3.63 -23.19 9.60
C PHE A 145 3.82 -21.69 9.72
N VAL A 146 2.93 -21.00 10.43
CA VAL A 146 3.03 -19.55 10.62
C VAL A 146 4.35 -19.18 11.28
N LEU A 147 4.81 -19.93 12.29
CA LEU A 147 6.12 -19.69 12.91
C LEU A 147 7.28 -19.93 11.94
N ILE A 148 7.27 -21.03 11.17
CA ILE A 148 8.34 -21.33 10.22
C ILE A 148 8.40 -20.25 9.14
N PHE A 149 7.27 -19.91 8.51
CA PHE A 149 7.19 -18.86 7.50
C PHE A 149 7.55 -17.49 8.08
N SER A 150 7.15 -17.19 9.32
CA SER A 150 7.55 -15.97 10.02
C SER A 150 9.05 -15.92 10.30
N ALA A 151 9.67 -17.03 10.73
CA ALA A 151 11.11 -17.10 10.98
C ALA A 151 11.91 -16.93 9.69
N VAL A 152 11.55 -17.66 8.63
CA VAL A 152 12.16 -17.53 7.29
C VAL A 152 12.00 -16.10 6.78
N SER A 153 10.79 -15.53 6.87
CA SER A 153 10.53 -14.14 6.49
C SER A 153 11.40 -13.16 7.28
N CYS A 154 11.51 -13.34 8.60
CA CYS A 154 12.33 -12.48 9.46
C CYS A 154 13.81 -12.55 9.07
N ILE A 155 14.36 -13.76 8.89
CA ILE A 155 15.73 -13.96 8.45
C ILE A 155 15.96 -13.31 7.09
N LEU A 156 15.05 -13.51 6.12
CA LEU A 156 15.16 -12.88 4.80
C LEU A 156 15.13 -11.35 4.88
N TRP A 157 14.29 -10.76 5.73
CA TRP A 157 14.24 -9.30 5.92
C TRP A 157 15.51 -8.75 6.57
N ILE A 158 16.06 -9.45 7.57
CA ILE A 158 17.30 -9.06 8.28
C ILE A 158 18.51 -9.21 7.35
N THR A 159 18.66 -10.35 6.70
CA THR A 159 19.82 -10.64 5.82
C THR A 159 19.84 -9.80 4.55
N SER A 160 18.68 -9.40 4.05
CA SER A 160 18.60 -8.58 2.83
C SER A 160 18.77 -7.08 3.08
N CYS A 161 18.83 -6.62 4.34
CA CYS A 161 18.59 -5.22 4.72
C CYS A 161 17.32 -4.65 4.03
N GLY A 162 16.34 -5.51 3.75
CA GLY A 162 15.20 -5.19 2.92
C GLY A 162 14.33 -4.11 3.57
N LEU A 163 14.14 -4.20 4.90
CA LEU A 163 13.36 -3.22 5.64
C LEU A 163 14.00 -1.82 5.55
N LEU A 164 15.32 -1.75 5.76
CA LEU A 164 16.06 -0.50 5.65
C LEU A 164 16.01 0.05 4.22
N THR A 165 16.11 -0.82 3.21
CA THR A 165 16.00 -0.42 1.80
C THR A 165 14.62 0.13 1.45
N VAL A 166 13.55 -0.49 1.96
CA VAL A 166 12.17 -0.02 1.79
C VAL A 166 11.96 1.32 2.48
N LEU A 167 12.46 1.47 3.71
CA LEU A 167 12.41 2.74 4.44
C LEU A 167 13.16 3.84 3.71
N TRP A 168 14.35 3.56 3.18
CA TRP A 168 15.10 4.51 2.36
C TRP A 168 14.39 4.84 1.05
N ALA A 169 13.82 3.85 0.34
CA ALA A 169 13.07 4.09 -0.88
C ALA A 169 11.82 4.95 -0.61
N PHE A 170 11.14 4.73 0.51
CA PHE A 170 10.03 5.55 0.95
C PHE A 170 10.47 6.98 1.29
N ALA A 171 11.54 7.13 2.08
CA ALA A 171 12.11 8.42 2.42
C ALA A 171 12.57 9.21 1.17
N ILE A 172 13.21 8.54 0.21
CA ILE A 172 13.61 9.12 -1.07
C ILE A 172 12.37 9.53 -1.89
N GLY A 173 11.32 8.70 -1.91
CA GLY A 173 10.05 9.02 -2.54
C GLY A 173 9.41 10.28 -1.98
N LEU A 174 9.32 10.39 -0.65
CA LEU A 174 8.81 11.58 0.05
C LEU A 174 9.70 12.81 -0.16
N LEU A 175 11.02 12.64 -0.12
CA LEU A 175 11.94 13.73 -0.36
C LEU A 175 11.81 14.24 -1.81
N ALA A 176 11.70 13.34 -2.78
CA ALA A 176 11.50 13.68 -4.18
C ALA A 176 10.18 14.42 -4.40
N THR A 177 9.08 14.04 -3.73
CA THR A 177 7.81 14.80 -3.82
C THR A 177 7.94 16.18 -3.22
N ILE A 178 8.57 16.32 -2.05
CA ILE A 178 8.78 17.63 -1.41
C ILE A 178 9.67 18.52 -2.27
N LEU A 179 10.79 18.00 -2.79
CA LEU A 179 11.69 18.76 -3.67
C LEU A 179 10.98 19.18 -4.96
N HIS A 180 10.27 18.25 -5.61
CA HIS A 180 9.51 18.55 -6.82
C HIS A 180 8.44 19.62 -6.55
N ALA A 181 7.63 19.45 -5.50
CA ALA A 181 6.58 20.41 -5.13
C ALA A 181 7.15 21.79 -4.75
N SER A 182 8.36 21.83 -4.16
CA SER A 182 9.04 23.05 -3.75
C SER A 182 9.56 23.87 -4.94
N PHE A 183 10.20 23.20 -5.90
CA PHE A 183 10.83 23.87 -7.04
C PHE A 183 9.89 24.05 -8.23
N ARG A 184 8.83 23.25 -8.34
CA ARG A 184 7.89 23.36 -9.46
C ARG A 184 7.17 24.70 -9.40
N THR A 185 7.22 25.43 -10.52
CA THR A 185 6.47 26.69 -10.65
C THR A 185 4.97 26.41 -10.70
N PRO A 186 4.13 27.15 -9.95
CA PRO A 186 2.67 27.00 -10.03
C PRO A 186 2.21 27.28 -11.46
N ASN A 187 1.45 26.36 -12.04
CA ASN A 187 0.90 26.54 -13.38
C ASN A 187 -0.30 27.49 -13.33
N LEU A 188 -0.49 28.34 -14.35
CA LEU A 188 -1.71 29.14 -14.52
C LEU A 188 -2.94 28.23 -14.57
N LYS A 189 -2.82 27.07 -15.22
CA LYS A 189 -3.86 26.03 -15.27
C LYS A 189 -4.17 25.44 -13.89
N ALA A 190 -3.17 25.33 -13.02
CA ALA A 190 -3.39 24.89 -11.64
C ALA A 190 -4.20 25.94 -10.87
N ARG A 191 -3.83 27.22 -10.98
CA ARG A 191 -4.56 28.33 -10.37
C ARG A 191 -6.01 28.43 -10.89
N LEU A 192 -6.21 28.31 -12.21
CA LEU A 192 -7.53 28.33 -12.85
C LEU A 192 -8.41 27.16 -12.43
N ASN A 193 -7.85 25.97 -12.26
CA ASN A 193 -8.61 24.83 -11.75
C ASN A 193 -9.04 25.04 -10.29
N THR A 194 -8.18 25.63 -9.46
CA THR A 194 -8.57 26.01 -8.09
C THR A 194 -9.73 27.01 -8.11
N PHE A 195 -9.66 28.05 -8.94
CA PHE A 195 -10.79 28.99 -9.09
C PHE A 195 -12.06 28.29 -9.59
N ARG A 196 -11.95 27.38 -10.57
CA ARG A 196 -13.09 26.60 -11.05
C ARG A 196 -13.72 25.73 -9.95
N GLU A 197 -12.90 25.13 -9.08
CA GLU A 197 -13.38 24.34 -7.94
C GLU A 197 -14.07 25.22 -6.90
N GLU A 198 -13.49 26.37 -6.56
CA GLU A 198 -14.11 27.40 -5.70
C GLU A 198 -15.49 27.82 -6.28
N PHE A 199 -15.57 28.15 -7.57
CA PHE A 199 -16.83 28.49 -8.24
C PHE A 199 -17.85 27.35 -8.19
N ARG A 200 -17.42 26.10 -8.41
CA ARG A 200 -18.33 24.94 -8.29
C ARG A 200 -18.81 24.73 -6.86
N ALA A 201 -17.98 24.97 -5.86
CA ALA A 201 -18.35 24.83 -4.45
C ALA A 201 -19.36 25.90 -4.06
N VAL A 202 -19.11 27.16 -4.44
CA VAL A 202 -20.07 28.26 -4.26
C VAL A 202 -21.40 27.95 -4.95
N TRP A 203 -21.35 27.49 -6.21
CA TRP A 203 -22.57 27.15 -6.96
C TRP A 203 -23.37 25.99 -6.34
N ARG A 204 -22.69 24.96 -5.82
CA ARG A 204 -23.36 23.86 -5.11
C ARG A 204 -24.09 24.34 -3.85
N ASN A 205 -23.47 25.23 -3.07
CA ASN A 205 -24.11 25.81 -1.89
C ASN A 205 -25.36 26.65 -2.25
N TYR A 206 -25.37 27.32 -3.40
CA TYR A 206 -26.57 28.03 -3.89
C TYR A 206 -27.68 27.08 -4.37
N SER A 207 -27.35 25.90 -4.90
CA SER A 207 -28.34 24.93 -5.37
C SER A 207 -28.98 24.09 -4.26
N GLU A 208 -28.42 24.10 -3.06
CA GLU A 208 -28.94 23.40 -1.87
C GLU A 208 -29.81 24.29 -0.97
N LEU A 209 -29.95 25.58 -1.33
CA LEU A 209 -30.89 26.56 -0.75
C LEU A 209 -32.20 26.59 -1.55
#